data_AF-A0A482RJJ5-F1
#
_entry.id   AF-A0A482RJJ5-F1
#
_cell.length_a   1.000
_cell.length_b   1.000
_cell.length_c   1.000
_cell.angle_alpha   90.00
_cell.angle_beta   90.00
_cell.angle_gamma   90.00
#
_symmetry.space_group_name_H-M   'P 1'
#
loop_
_entity.id
_entity.type
_entity.pdbx_description
1 polymer ?
#
loop_
_entity_poly.entity_id
_entity_poly.type
_entity_poly.pdbx_seq_one_letter_code
_entity_poly.pdbx_strand_id
1 'polypeptide(L)'
;MLLINAALPATARDIKVGDAQLFNGNYNSFDVRWQAVVGTSLVVTMLLNILTPHAHAIYQLFFVFPCLRCCSPRAATQSELNEKLAPPDFRMPARTASMLNTVFTCLAYSGGQPIMLAVATISMVVSFYIDKISLLRLYRKPARHDHAMARLVLSALPFALALHLAFSVWMYSDPTVLYSPEFNGNALVNMVRATSDTLSDTFGGLVVAPGTTQASVLGLNVGARIRRENTLPIFLL
;
A
#
# COMPACT_ATOMS: atom_id res chain seq x y z
N MET A 1 8.01 -1.55 -7.14
CA MET A 1 7.91 -0.39 -8.06
C MET A 1 7.69 0.95 -7.34
N LEU A 2 7.05 1.01 -6.16
CA LEU A 2 6.91 2.26 -5.39
C LEU A 2 8.24 2.85 -4.87
N LEU A 3 9.18 2.02 -4.39
CA LEU A 3 10.48 2.47 -3.84
C LEU A 3 11.48 2.94 -4.91
N ILE A 4 11.34 2.48 -6.15
CA ILE A 4 12.26 2.87 -7.24
C ILE A 4 11.99 4.32 -7.68
N ASN A 5 10.74 4.77 -7.57
CA ASN A 5 10.28 6.07 -8.05
C ASN A 5 10.14 7.17 -6.97
N ALA A 6 10.58 6.91 -5.74
CA ALA A 6 10.69 7.94 -4.70
C ALA A 6 12.06 8.62 -4.80
N ALA A 7 12.12 9.93 -5.01
CA ALA A 7 13.40 10.64 -4.97
C ALA A 7 13.83 10.93 -3.52
N LEU A 8 14.94 10.33 -3.12
CA LEU A 8 15.68 10.71 -1.91
C LEU A 8 16.92 11.54 -2.31
N PRO A 9 17.51 12.31 -1.36
CA PRO A 9 18.61 13.23 -1.67
C PRO A 9 19.83 12.47 -2.21
N ALA A 10 20.72 13.18 -2.89
CA ALA A 10 21.85 12.62 -3.64
C ALA A 10 22.71 11.61 -2.85
N THR A 11 22.72 11.67 -1.52
CA THR A 11 23.43 10.75 -0.63
C THR A 11 22.86 9.32 -0.58
N ALA A 12 21.58 9.11 -0.94
CA ALA A 12 20.94 7.80 -0.97
C ALA A 12 20.80 7.21 -2.40
N ARG A 13 21.13 7.99 -3.44
CA ARG A 13 21.02 7.59 -4.86
C ARG A 13 22.01 6.50 -5.27
N ASP A 14 23.06 6.30 -4.48
CA ASP A 14 24.10 5.29 -4.74
C ASP A 14 23.85 3.95 -4.03
N ILE A 15 22.71 3.77 -3.36
CA ILE A 15 22.35 2.48 -2.74
C ILE A 15 21.84 1.53 -3.83
N LYS A 16 22.77 0.75 -4.38
CA LYS A 16 22.49 -0.33 -5.33
C LYS A 16 22.19 -1.61 -4.57
N VAL A 17 21.05 -2.24 -4.87
CA VAL A 17 20.75 -3.62 -4.44
C VAL A 17 20.67 -4.46 -5.72
N GLY A 18 21.76 -5.15 -6.05
CA GLY A 18 21.95 -5.75 -7.38
C GLY A 18 22.12 -4.68 -8.47
N ASP A 19 21.53 -4.91 -9.65
CA ASP A 19 21.55 -3.96 -10.77
C ASP A 19 20.49 -2.84 -10.67
N ALA A 20 19.61 -2.90 -9.68
CA ALA A 20 18.54 -1.93 -9.51
C ALA A 20 18.99 -0.76 -8.62
N GLN A 21 19.01 0.45 -9.19
CA GLN A 21 19.09 1.68 -8.41
C GLN A 21 17.76 1.89 -7.69
N LEU A 22 17.78 1.73 -6.36
CA LEU A 22 16.64 2.11 -5.54
C LEU A 22 16.60 3.65 -5.43
N PHE A 23 15.41 4.23 -5.37
CA PHE A 23 15.21 5.65 -5.06
C PHE A 23 15.69 6.68 -6.11
N ASN A 24 15.81 6.29 -7.39
CA ASN A 24 16.10 7.21 -8.50
C ASN A 24 14.81 7.70 -9.18
N GLY A 25 13.85 8.14 -8.38
CA GLY A 25 12.55 8.58 -8.85
C GLY A 25 12.47 10.02 -9.28
N ASN A 26 11.50 10.36 -10.13
CA ASN A 26 11.22 11.74 -10.55
C ASN A 26 10.21 12.47 -9.65
N TYR A 27 9.68 11.80 -8.62
CA TYR A 27 8.58 12.32 -7.80
C TYR A 27 9.03 12.51 -6.34
N ASN A 28 8.95 13.76 -5.87
CA ASN A 28 9.27 14.17 -4.49
C ASN A 28 8.02 14.31 -3.60
N SER A 29 6.83 14.26 -4.21
CA SER A 29 5.53 14.55 -3.59
C SER A 29 4.42 13.73 -4.24
N PHE A 30 3.23 13.73 -3.63
CA PHE A 30 2.00 13.12 -4.16
C PHE A 30 1.26 14.07 -5.11
N ASP A 31 1.96 14.64 -6.08
CA ASP A 31 1.38 15.57 -7.05
C ASP A 31 0.49 14.86 -8.09
N VAL A 32 -0.29 15.62 -8.86
CA VAL A 32 -1.22 15.07 -9.86
C VAL A 32 -0.50 14.15 -10.86
N ARG A 33 0.75 14.45 -11.21
CA ARG A 33 1.54 13.62 -12.12
C ARG A 33 1.96 12.30 -11.48
N TRP A 34 2.25 12.27 -10.18
CA TRP A 34 2.48 11.03 -9.44
C TRP A 34 1.23 10.16 -9.45
N GLN A 35 0.06 10.74 -9.20
CA GLN A 35 -1.21 9.99 -9.21
C GLN A 35 -1.52 9.41 -10.61
N ALA A 36 -1.30 10.19 -11.66
CA ALA A 36 -1.55 9.77 -13.04
C ALA A 36 -0.66 8.60 -13.49
N VAL A 37 0.59 8.53 -13.03
CA VAL A 37 1.55 7.50 -13.43
C VAL A 37 1.59 6.36 -12.41
N VAL A 38 2.00 6.67 -11.18
CA VAL A 38 2.19 5.67 -10.11
C VAL A 38 0.84 5.19 -9.59
N GLY A 39 -0.08 6.11 -9.30
CA GLY A 39 -1.42 5.76 -8.83
C GLY A 39 -2.18 4.87 -9.83
N THR A 40 -2.17 5.23 -11.13
CA THR A 40 -2.77 4.38 -12.17
C THR A 40 -2.11 3.01 -12.25
N SER A 41 -0.77 2.92 -12.17
CA SER A 41 -0.08 1.63 -12.18
C SER A 41 -0.47 0.74 -10.99
N LEU A 42 -0.71 1.33 -9.81
CA LEU A 42 -1.18 0.60 -8.63
C LEU A 42 -2.59 0.05 -8.83
N VAL A 43 -3.50 0.88 -9.36
CA VAL A 43 -4.87 0.45 -9.68
C VAL A 43 -4.84 -0.70 -10.69
N VAL A 44 -4.06 -0.59 -11.77
CA VAL A 44 -3.91 -1.65 -12.77
C VAL A 44 -3.34 -2.92 -12.15
N THR A 45 -2.32 -2.79 -11.29
CA THR A 45 -1.72 -3.94 -10.60
C THR A 45 -2.74 -4.64 -9.69
N MET A 46 -3.54 -3.88 -8.94
CA MET A 46 -4.58 -4.46 -8.09
C MET A 46 -5.71 -5.10 -8.90
N LEU A 47 -6.08 -4.53 -10.05
CA LEU A 47 -7.03 -5.16 -10.97
C LEU A 47 -6.48 -6.49 -11.53
N LEU A 48 -5.19 -6.55 -11.86
CA LEU A 48 -4.55 -7.80 -12.27
C LEU A 48 -4.52 -8.83 -11.15
N ASN A 49 -4.27 -8.39 -9.90
CA ASN A 49 -4.32 -9.26 -8.72
C ASN A 49 -5.71 -9.89 -8.48
N ILE A 50 -6.80 -9.30 -9.02
CA ILE A 50 -8.11 -9.95 -9.04
C ILE A 50 -8.08 -11.14 -10.01
N LEU A 51 -7.55 -10.95 -11.21
CA LEU A 51 -7.60 -11.97 -12.25
C LEU A 51 -6.69 -13.17 -11.97
N THR A 52 -5.49 -12.95 -11.42
CA THR A 52 -4.46 -13.99 -11.24
C THR A 52 -4.92 -15.23 -10.45
N PRO A 53 -5.45 -15.12 -9.20
CA PRO A 53 -5.87 -16.29 -8.43
C PRO A 53 -7.14 -16.96 -9.00
N HIS A 54 -7.86 -16.25 -9.87
CA HIS A 54 -9.09 -16.72 -10.49
C HIS A 54 -8.85 -17.41 -11.83
N ALA A 55 -7.83 -16.97 -12.59
CA ALA A 55 -7.44 -17.56 -13.86
C ALA A 55 -7.15 -19.06 -13.73
N HIS A 56 -6.49 -19.49 -12.65
CA HIS A 56 -6.21 -20.90 -12.41
C HIS A 56 -7.50 -21.72 -12.23
N ALA A 57 -8.43 -21.26 -11.39
CA ALA A 57 -9.69 -21.96 -11.14
C ALA A 57 -10.57 -22.03 -12.39
N ILE A 58 -10.65 -20.93 -13.15
CA ILE A 58 -11.36 -20.86 -14.43
C ILE A 58 -10.72 -21.81 -15.44
N TYR A 59 -9.39 -21.79 -15.56
CA TYR A 59 -8.66 -22.67 -16.46
C TYR A 59 -8.94 -24.15 -16.17
N GLN A 60 -8.89 -24.55 -14.90
CA GLN A 60 -9.20 -25.92 -14.51
C GLN A 60 -10.67 -26.28 -14.83
N LEU A 61 -11.62 -25.40 -14.48
CA LEU A 61 -13.05 -25.65 -14.65
C LEU A 61 -13.48 -25.76 -16.13
N PHE A 62 -12.95 -24.90 -17.00
CA PHE A 62 -13.40 -24.81 -18.39
C PHE A 62 -12.55 -25.63 -19.37
N PHE A 63 -11.27 -25.88 -19.09
CA PHE A 63 -10.39 -26.60 -20.02
C PHE A 63 -10.00 -27.98 -19.49
N VAL A 64 -9.51 -28.07 -18.26
CA VAL A 64 -8.95 -29.33 -17.73
C VAL A 64 -10.03 -30.36 -17.46
N PHE A 65 -11.04 -30.04 -16.66
CA PHE A 65 -12.08 -30.98 -16.27
C PHE A 65 -12.93 -31.50 -17.46
N PRO A 66 -13.38 -30.65 -18.40
CA PRO A 66 -14.07 -31.13 -19.60
C PRO A 66 -13.18 -32.01 -20.48
N CYS A 67 -11.89 -31.67 -20.64
CA CYS A 67 -10.94 -32.47 -21.39
C CYS A 67 -10.67 -33.82 -20.71
N LEU A 68 -10.48 -33.86 -19.40
CA LEU A 68 -10.33 -35.12 -18.65
C LEU A 68 -11.57 -36.01 -18.75
N ARG A 69 -12.76 -35.40 -18.77
CA ARG A 69 -14.03 -36.14 -18.88
C ARG A 69 -14.27 -36.66 -20.30
N CYS A 70 -13.86 -35.91 -21.32
CA CYS A 70 -13.96 -36.30 -22.73
C CYS A 70 -12.89 -37.34 -23.12
N CYS A 71 -11.66 -37.15 -22.65
CA CYS A 71 -10.50 -37.98 -22.92
C CYS A 71 -10.11 -38.79 -21.69
N SER A 72 -11.07 -39.53 -21.11
CA SER A 72 -10.86 -40.28 -19.87
C SER A 72 -9.60 -41.14 -19.95
N PRO A 73 -8.66 -41.03 -18.99
CA PRO A 73 -7.42 -41.78 -19.03
C PRO A 73 -7.70 -43.27 -18.92
N ARG A 74 -6.96 -44.08 -19.69
CA ARG A 74 -7.01 -45.54 -19.54
C ARG A 74 -6.49 -45.93 -18.15
N ALA A 75 -7.21 -46.84 -17.50
CA ALA A 75 -6.91 -47.36 -16.18
C ALA A 75 -7.28 -48.85 -16.13
N ALA A 76 -6.46 -49.66 -15.47
CA ALA A 76 -6.68 -51.11 -15.35
C ALA A 76 -7.72 -51.45 -14.30
N THR A 77 -7.88 -50.59 -13.28
CA THR A 77 -8.85 -50.77 -12.19
C THR A 77 -9.67 -49.51 -11.96
N GLN A 78 -10.86 -49.67 -11.36
CA GLN A 78 -11.69 -48.54 -10.95
C GLN A 78 -10.99 -47.62 -9.93
N SER A 79 -10.13 -48.19 -9.07
CA SER A 79 -9.34 -47.42 -8.10
C SER A 79 -8.35 -46.49 -8.79
N GLU A 80 -7.64 -47.00 -9.79
CA GLU A 80 -6.68 -46.21 -10.59
C GLU A 80 -7.39 -45.11 -11.39
N LEU A 81 -8.60 -45.39 -11.93
CA LEU A 81 -9.40 -44.38 -12.63
C LEU A 81 -9.83 -43.25 -11.69
N ASN A 82 -10.30 -43.59 -10.49
CA ASN A 82 -10.72 -42.62 -9.48
C ASN A 82 -9.56 -41.73 -9.00
N GLU A 83 -8.35 -42.28 -8.93
CA GLU A 83 -7.14 -41.53 -8.58
C GLU A 83 -6.75 -40.54 -9.68
N LYS A 84 -6.81 -40.94 -10.96
CA LYS A 84 -6.52 -40.06 -12.10
C LYS A 84 -7.55 -38.95 -12.30
N LEU A 85 -8.82 -39.20 -11.96
CA LEU A 85 -9.92 -38.21 -11.99
C LEU A 85 -10.11 -37.48 -10.66
N ALA A 86 -9.21 -37.68 -9.69
CA ALA A 86 -9.31 -37.03 -8.40
C ALA A 86 -9.24 -35.51 -8.56
N PRO A 87 -10.21 -34.75 -8.01
CA PRO A 87 -10.15 -33.29 -8.05
C PRO A 87 -8.95 -32.77 -7.24
N PRO A 88 -8.39 -31.59 -7.59
CA PRO A 88 -7.27 -31.01 -6.86
C PRO A 88 -7.65 -30.68 -5.40
N ASP A 89 -6.64 -30.56 -4.55
CA ASP A 89 -6.81 -30.11 -3.16
C ASP A 89 -6.93 -28.59 -3.07
N PHE A 90 -7.81 -28.11 -2.20
CA PHE A 90 -8.01 -26.68 -1.96
C PHE A 90 -6.98 -26.12 -0.95
N ARG A 91 -6.06 -25.28 -1.44
CA ARG A 91 -5.06 -24.61 -0.59
C ARG A 91 -5.61 -23.30 0.01
N MET A 92 -6.38 -23.42 1.09
CA MET A 92 -6.92 -22.27 1.85
C MET A 92 -5.88 -21.17 2.18
N PRO A 93 -4.70 -21.49 2.77
CA PRO A 93 -3.79 -20.46 3.29
C PRO A 93 -3.24 -19.51 2.23
N ALA A 94 -2.88 -20.04 1.05
CA ALA A 94 -2.35 -19.25 -0.04
C ALA A 94 -3.39 -18.24 -0.58
N ARG A 95 -4.66 -18.67 -0.64
CA ARG A 95 -5.76 -17.82 -1.08
C ARG A 95 -6.09 -16.74 -0.04
N THR A 96 -6.14 -17.09 1.23
CA THR A 96 -6.32 -16.11 2.32
C THR A 96 -5.20 -15.06 2.34
N ALA A 97 -3.95 -15.47 2.15
CA ALA A 97 -2.81 -14.54 2.06
C ALA A 97 -2.95 -13.57 0.87
N SER A 98 -3.36 -14.08 -0.30
CA SER A 98 -3.61 -13.23 -1.48
C SER A 98 -4.74 -12.24 -1.24
N MET A 99 -5.85 -12.66 -0.61
CA MET A 99 -6.96 -11.76 -0.27
C MET A 99 -6.52 -10.69 0.72
N LEU A 100 -5.77 -11.08 1.74
CA LEU A 100 -5.26 -10.17 2.76
C LEU A 100 -4.33 -9.12 2.15
N ASN A 101 -3.45 -9.52 1.23
CA ASN A 101 -2.58 -8.60 0.50
C ASN A 101 -3.38 -7.55 -0.29
N THR A 102 -4.44 -7.97 -0.99
CA THR A 102 -5.32 -7.03 -1.71
C THR A 102 -6.02 -6.08 -0.74
N VAL A 103 -6.59 -6.59 0.36
CA VAL A 103 -7.26 -5.75 1.36
C VAL A 103 -6.29 -4.73 1.98
N PHE A 104 -5.11 -5.18 2.41
CA PHE A 104 -4.09 -4.30 3.00
C PHE A 104 -3.63 -3.23 2.01
N THR A 105 -3.34 -3.61 0.76
CA THR A 105 -2.87 -2.66 -0.25
C THR A 105 -3.95 -1.65 -0.61
N CYS A 106 -5.19 -2.10 -0.84
CA CYS A 106 -6.28 -1.18 -1.17
C CYS A 106 -6.64 -0.26 0.00
N LEU A 107 -6.60 -0.75 1.25
CA LEU A 107 -6.79 0.09 2.42
C LEU A 107 -5.63 1.08 2.62
N ALA A 108 -4.38 0.68 2.37
CA ALA A 108 -3.23 1.58 2.47
C ALA A 108 -3.40 2.84 1.61
N TYR A 109 -3.82 2.66 0.36
CA TYR A 109 -3.89 3.73 -0.64
C TYR A 109 -5.26 4.42 -0.73
N SER A 110 -6.28 3.95 -0.02
CA SER A 110 -7.64 4.49 -0.12
C SER A 110 -7.75 5.95 0.32
N GLY A 111 -6.90 6.42 1.24
CA GLY A 111 -6.89 7.82 1.70
C GLY A 111 -6.63 8.81 0.55
N GLY A 112 -5.64 8.56 -0.30
CA GLY A 112 -5.35 9.45 -1.44
C GLY A 112 -6.07 9.07 -2.71
N GLN A 113 -6.54 7.82 -2.81
CA GLN A 113 -7.20 7.29 -4.01
C GLN A 113 -8.44 6.46 -3.62
N PRO A 114 -9.62 7.10 -3.46
CA PRO A 114 -10.84 6.42 -3.02
C PRO A 114 -11.30 5.31 -3.97
N ILE A 115 -10.89 5.35 -5.24
CA ILE A 115 -11.17 4.28 -6.22
C ILE A 115 -10.64 2.91 -5.77
N MET A 116 -9.60 2.86 -4.93
CA MET A 116 -9.06 1.60 -4.40
C MET A 116 -10.07 0.85 -3.54
N LEU A 117 -11.02 1.54 -2.87
CA LEU A 117 -12.10 0.88 -2.13
C LEU A 117 -13.09 0.18 -3.05
N ALA A 118 -13.42 0.80 -4.19
CA ALA A 118 -14.27 0.16 -5.20
C ALA A 118 -13.58 -1.08 -5.77
N VAL A 119 -12.27 -0.99 -6.07
CA VAL A 119 -11.47 -2.12 -6.55
C VAL A 119 -11.42 -3.25 -5.51
N ALA A 120 -11.21 -2.93 -4.22
CA ALA A 120 -11.24 -3.92 -3.15
C ALA A 120 -12.60 -4.61 -3.03
N THR A 121 -13.69 -3.84 -3.12
CA THR A 121 -15.06 -4.37 -3.05
C THR A 121 -15.32 -5.33 -4.20
N ILE A 122 -15.01 -4.92 -5.43
CA ILE A 122 -15.14 -5.78 -6.63
C ILE A 122 -14.29 -7.04 -6.46
N SER A 123 -13.04 -6.90 -6.00
CA SER A 123 -12.14 -8.03 -5.76
C SER A 123 -12.75 -9.05 -4.80
N MET A 124 -13.36 -8.61 -3.69
CA MET A 124 -13.96 -9.52 -2.71
C MET A 124 -15.24 -10.16 -3.22
N VAL A 125 -16.08 -9.41 -3.95
CA VAL A 125 -17.30 -9.96 -4.57
C VAL A 125 -16.94 -11.04 -5.60
N VAL A 126 -16.02 -10.76 -6.50
CA VAL A 126 -15.55 -11.72 -7.51
C VAL A 126 -14.94 -12.94 -6.82
N SER A 127 -14.08 -12.72 -5.83
CA SER A 127 -13.47 -13.81 -5.05
C SER A 127 -14.51 -14.69 -4.39
N PHE A 128 -15.55 -14.10 -3.77
CA PHE A 128 -16.63 -14.83 -3.12
C PHE A 128 -17.36 -15.75 -4.10
N TYR A 129 -17.76 -15.25 -5.27
CA TYR A 129 -18.48 -16.07 -6.25
C TYR A 129 -17.60 -17.18 -6.83
N ILE A 130 -16.34 -16.87 -7.15
CA ILE A 130 -15.41 -17.85 -7.72
C ILE A 130 -15.06 -18.92 -6.70
N ASP A 131 -14.84 -18.55 -5.44
CA ASP A 131 -14.61 -19.52 -4.37
C ASP A 131 -15.81 -20.41 -4.13
N LYS A 132 -17.01 -19.82 -4.12
CA LYS A 132 -18.25 -20.58 -4.00
C LYS A 132 -18.37 -21.61 -5.13
N ILE A 133 -18.12 -21.22 -6.38
CA ILE A 133 -18.16 -22.15 -7.52
C ILE A 133 -17.06 -23.22 -7.40
N SER A 134 -15.84 -22.80 -7.07
CA SER A 134 -14.70 -23.70 -7.01
C SER A 134 -14.84 -24.74 -5.89
N LEU A 135 -15.34 -24.35 -4.73
CA LEU A 135 -15.62 -25.27 -3.62
C LEU A 135 -16.74 -26.26 -3.94
N LEU A 136 -17.73 -25.86 -4.75
CA LEU A 136 -18.87 -26.71 -5.08
C LEU A 136 -18.61 -27.64 -6.28
N ARG A 137 -17.73 -27.25 -7.21
CA ARG A 137 -17.58 -27.95 -8.51
C ARG A 137 -16.17 -28.41 -8.84
N LEU A 138 -15.14 -27.82 -8.23
CA LEU A 138 -13.75 -28.00 -8.65
C LEU A 138 -12.91 -28.79 -7.65
N TYR A 139 -13.05 -28.49 -6.36
CA TYR A 139 -12.18 -29.05 -5.33
C TYR A 139 -12.77 -30.28 -4.67
N ARG A 140 -11.89 -31.20 -4.25
CA ARG A 140 -12.29 -32.31 -3.38
C ARG A 140 -12.81 -31.74 -2.05
N LYS A 141 -13.74 -32.45 -1.40
CA LYS A 141 -14.27 -32.06 -0.07
C LYS A 141 -13.09 -31.69 0.84
N PRO A 142 -12.97 -30.41 1.23
CA PRO A 142 -11.77 -29.95 1.93
C PRO A 142 -11.67 -30.68 3.27
N ALA A 143 -10.44 -31.04 3.65
CA ALA A 143 -10.16 -31.46 5.01
C ALA A 143 -10.64 -30.36 5.96
N ARG A 144 -11.21 -30.71 7.12
CA ARG A 144 -11.71 -29.75 8.12
C ARG A 144 -10.61 -28.71 8.40
N HIS A 145 -10.75 -27.52 7.82
CA HIS A 145 -9.82 -26.43 8.06
C HIS A 145 -10.07 -25.88 9.46
N ASP A 146 -8.99 -25.77 10.23
CA ASP A 146 -9.04 -25.25 11.59
C ASP A 146 -9.37 -23.75 11.59
N HIS A 147 -9.96 -23.27 12.69
CA HIS A 147 -10.35 -21.87 12.88
C HIS A 147 -9.14 -20.91 12.94
N ALA A 148 -7.92 -21.44 12.96
CA ALA A 148 -6.66 -20.70 12.97
C ALA A 148 -6.56 -19.64 11.86
N MET A 149 -7.03 -19.94 10.64
CA MET A 149 -6.94 -18.98 9.52
C MET A 149 -7.82 -17.75 9.73
N ALA A 150 -9.04 -17.94 10.26
CA ALA A 150 -9.92 -16.83 10.59
C ALA A 150 -9.35 -15.98 11.73
N ARG A 151 -8.76 -16.61 12.76
CA ARG A 151 -8.06 -15.89 13.85
C ARG A 151 -6.89 -15.08 13.34
N LEU A 152 -6.10 -15.63 12.41
CA LEU A 152 -4.98 -14.92 11.78
C LEU A 152 -5.48 -13.64 11.08
N VAL A 153 -6.51 -13.77 10.25
CA VAL A 153 -7.10 -12.60 9.55
C VAL A 153 -7.61 -11.57 10.53
N LEU A 154 -8.36 -11.98 11.56
CA LEU A 154 -8.86 -11.07 12.59
C LEU A 154 -7.73 -10.37 13.36
N SER A 155 -6.65 -11.08 13.66
CA SER A 155 -5.47 -10.48 14.31
C SER A 155 -4.69 -9.54 13.40
N ALA A 156 -4.80 -9.69 12.08
CA ALA A 156 -4.12 -8.85 11.09
C ALA A 156 -4.88 -7.53 10.81
N LEU A 157 -6.21 -7.52 10.90
CA LEU A 157 -7.05 -6.33 10.66
C LEU A 157 -6.61 -5.04 11.40
N PRO A 158 -6.26 -5.03 12.69
CA PRO A 158 -5.81 -3.80 13.36
C PRO A 158 -4.53 -3.23 12.73
N PHE A 159 -3.63 -4.09 12.24
CA PHE A 159 -2.43 -3.64 11.52
C PHE A 159 -2.79 -3.03 10.16
N ALA A 160 -3.81 -3.54 9.46
CA ALA A 160 -4.31 -2.92 8.24
C ALA A 160 -4.82 -1.50 8.49
N LEU A 161 -5.55 -1.30 9.59
CA LEU A 161 -6.08 0.00 9.99
C LEU A 161 -4.96 0.97 10.39
N ALA A 162 -3.98 0.51 11.19
CA ALA A 162 -2.81 1.30 11.54
C ALA A 162 -2.02 1.74 10.29
N LEU A 163 -1.87 0.83 9.32
CA LEU A 163 -1.21 1.12 8.04
C LEU A 163 -2.02 2.13 7.22
N HIS A 164 -3.35 1.98 7.12
CA HIS A 164 -4.23 2.94 6.47
C HIS A 164 -4.08 4.35 7.06
N LEU A 165 -4.06 4.47 8.38
CA LEU A 165 -3.87 5.74 9.08
C LEU A 165 -2.49 6.33 8.79
N ALA A 166 -1.43 5.53 8.92
CA ALA A 166 -0.05 5.98 8.68
C ALA A 166 0.14 6.51 7.25
N PHE A 167 -0.36 5.77 6.25
CA PHE A 167 -0.29 6.20 4.85
C PHE A 167 -1.18 7.41 4.55
N SER A 168 -2.37 7.49 5.13
CA SER A 168 -3.27 8.63 4.95
C SER A 168 -2.68 9.91 5.54
N VAL A 169 -2.11 9.83 6.75
CA VAL A 169 -1.39 10.95 7.38
C VAL A 169 -0.22 11.40 6.51
N TRP A 170 0.58 10.46 6.00
CA TRP A 170 1.70 10.81 5.11
C TRP A 170 1.21 11.50 3.83
N MET A 171 0.19 10.97 3.18
CA MET A 171 -0.29 11.50 1.90
C MET A 171 -0.98 12.86 2.06
N TYR A 172 -1.80 13.04 3.09
CA TYR A 172 -2.45 14.33 3.39
C TYR A 172 -1.53 15.39 3.98
N SER A 173 -0.37 14.99 4.51
CA SER A 173 0.65 15.93 4.95
C SER A 173 1.30 16.67 3.76
N ASP A 174 1.06 16.27 2.51
CA ASP A 174 1.62 16.91 1.34
C ASP A 174 0.91 18.23 0.97
N PRO A 175 1.64 19.36 0.82
CA PRO A 175 1.08 20.63 0.31
C PRO A 175 0.32 20.50 -1.00
N THR A 176 0.73 19.58 -1.86
CA THR A 176 0.18 19.48 -3.22
C THR A 176 -1.17 18.78 -3.23
N VAL A 177 -1.49 18.03 -2.18
CA VAL A 177 -2.77 17.31 -2.03
C VAL A 177 -3.79 18.19 -1.33
N LEU A 178 -3.41 18.79 -0.19
CA LEU A 178 -4.23 19.77 0.52
C LEU A 178 -3.39 21.02 0.78
N TYR A 179 -3.84 22.14 0.23
CA TYR A 179 -3.19 23.42 0.51
C TYR A 179 -3.27 23.72 2.00
N SER A 180 -2.10 23.92 2.63
CA SER A 180 -1.97 24.33 4.02
C SER A 180 -0.81 25.31 4.13
N PRO A 181 -1.02 26.49 4.76
CA PRO A 181 0.07 27.40 5.06
C PRO A 181 1.00 26.77 6.11
N GLU A 182 2.29 27.11 6.01
CA GLU A 182 3.25 26.72 7.03
C GLU A 182 3.02 27.59 8.26
N PHE A 183 3.04 26.99 9.45
CA PHE A 183 2.96 27.76 10.68
C PHE A 183 4.22 28.62 10.76
N ASN A 184 4.05 29.92 10.51
CA ASN A 184 5.15 30.85 10.52
C ASN A 184 5.57 31.11 11.98
N GLY A 185 6.39 30.22 12.53
CA GLY A 185 7.05 30.44 13.82
C GLY A 185 7.91 31.71 13.82
N ASN A 186 8.24 32.25 12.64
CA ASN A 186 8.87 33.56 12.53
C ASN A 186 7.90 34.70 12.81
N ALA A 187 6.60 34.52 12.95
CA ALA A 187 5.74 35.59 13.46
C ALA A 187 6.08 35.90 14.93
N LEU A 188 6.20 34.86 15.76
CA LEU A 188 6.66 35.01 17.15
C LEU A 188 8.14 35.37 17.22
N VAL A 189 9.02 34.75 16.41
CA VAL A 189 10.45 35.11 16.40
C VAL A 189 10.68 36.51 15.81
N ASN A 190 9.88 36.98 14.84
CA ASN A 190 9.97 38.35 14.32
C ASN A 190 9.33 39.36 15.28
N MET A 191 8.32 38.99 16.07
CA MET A 191 7.85 39.83 17.17
C MET A 191 8.88 39.89 18.31
N VAL A 192 9.53 38.77 18.64
CA VAL A 192 10.64 38.70 19.61
C VAL A 192 11.88 39.41 19.09
N ARG A 193 12.16 39.35 17.78
CA ARG A 193 13.23 40.13 17.12
C ARG A 193 12.90 41.60 17.08
N ALA A 194 11.67 41.99 16.74
CA ALA A 194 11.25 43.39 16.76
C ALA A 194 11.33 43.97 18.19
N THR A 195 11.05 43.16 19.22
CA THR A 195 11.27 43.53 20.62
C THR A 195 12.74 43.45 21.04
N SER A 196 13.56 42.53 20.50
CA SER A 196 15.00 42.49 20.77
C SER A 196 15.78 43.59 20.07
N ASP A 197 15.34 44.03 18.90
CA ASP A 197 15.93 45.11 18.11
C ASP A 197 15.66 46.46 18.80
N THR A 198 14.46 46.65 19.36
CA THR A 198 14.15 47.80 20.24
C THR A 198 14.93 47.75 21.56
N LEU A 199 15.17 46.56 22.14
CA LEU A 199 16.02 46.40 23.33
C LEU A 199 17.51 46.59 23.01
N SER A 200 17.97 46.18 21.82
CA SER A 200 19.33 46.35 21.30
C SER A 200 19.67 47.81 21.06
N ASP A 201 18.75 48.58 20.47
CA ASP A 201 18.90 50.04 20.29
C ASP A 201 18.93 50.80 21.63
N THR A 202 18.36 50.22 22.69
CA THR A 202 18.30 50.85 24.03
C THR A 202 19.47 50.46 24.93
N PHE A 203 20.04 49.24 24.80
CA PHE A 203 21.07 48.72 25.71
C PHE A 203 22.36 48.23 25.04
N GLY A 204 22.50 48.35 23.71
CA GLY A 204 23.75 48.08 22.98
C GLY A 204 24.36 46.71 23.25
N GLY A 205 23.82 45.64 22.65
CA GLY A 205 24.33 44.29 22.93
C GLY A 205 23.99 43.17 21.93
N LEU A 206 25.08 42.58 21.41
CA LEU A 206 25.30 41.24 20.82
C LEU A 206 24.28 40.68 19.81
N VAL A 207 24.62 40.83 18.53
CA VAL A 207 23.92 40.21 17.40
C VAL A 207 24.22 38.70 17.32
N VAL A 208 23.21 37.86 17.54
CA VAL A 208 23.22 36.44 17.15
C VAL A 208 22.74 36.34 15.71
N ALA A 209 23.66 36.03 14.80
CA ALA A 209 23.34 35.82 13.38
C ALA A 209 22.41 34.61 13.18
N PRO A 210 21.36 34.69 12.34
CA PRO A 210 20.48 33.57 12.09
C PRO A 210 21.18 32.53 11.21
N GLY A 211 21.43 31.35 11.77
CA GLY A 211 21.90 30.18 11.04
C GLY A 211 20.88 29.74 9.98
N THR A 212 21.26 29.85 8.71
CA THR A 212 20.58 29.26 7.56
C THR A 212 20.78 27.74 7.58
N THR A 213 19.95 27.02 8.33
CA THR A 213 19.91 25.54 8.25
C THR A 213 18.50 25.06 7.95
N GLN A 214 18.09 25.19 6.70
CA GLN A 214 17.12 24.27 6.09
C GLN A 214 17.87 23.27 5.21
N ALA A 215 18.73 22.46 5.83
CA ALA A 215 19.19 21.23 5.19
C ALA A 215 18.09 20.18 5.36
N SER A 216 17.34 19.91 4.31
CA SER A 216 16.43 18.77 4.22
C SER A 216 17.27 17.48 4.10
N VAL A 217 17.84 17.02 5.22
CA VAL A 217 18.79 15.89 5.32
C VAL A 217 18.30 14.59 4.68
N LEU A 218 16.98 14.44 4.46
CA LEU A 218 16.36 13.23 3.91
C LEU A 218 15.54 13.44 2.63
N GLY A 219 15.48 14.64 2.02
CA GLY A 219 14.68 14.92 0.80
C GLY A 219 13.16 14.65 0.89
N LEU A 220 12.69 13.99 1.95
CA LEU A 220 11.28 13.76 2.31
C LEU A 220 10.57 15.02 2.84
N ASN A 221 11.28 16.15 2.95
CA ASN A 221 10.79 17.42 3.50
C ASN A 221 10.00 17.26 4.83
N VAL A 222 10.39 16.28 5.65
CA VAL A 222 9.68 15.87 6.87
C VAL A 222 9.58 17.04 7.86
N GLY A 223 10.63 17.85 7.98
CA GLY A 223 10.63 19.02 8.85
C GLY A 223 9.70 20.16 8.39
N ALA A 224 9.46 20.31 7.07
CA ALA A 224 8.45 21.25 6.57
C ALA A 224 7.04 20.66 6.70
N ARG A 225 6.91 19.33 6.63
CA ARG A 225 5.65 18.58 6.80
C ARG A 225 5.15 18.57 8.25
N ILE A 226 6.04 18.55 9.24
CA ILE A 226 5.70 18.55 10.69
C ILE A 226 5.31 19.95 11.18
N ARG A 227 5.84 21.03 10.58
CA ARG A 227 5.58 22.43 11.01
C ARG A 227 4.33 23.05 10.38
N ARG A 228 3.41 22.23 9.87
CA ARG A 228 2.18 22.71 9.23
C ARG A 228 1.02 22.69 10.21
N GLU A 229 0.08 23.61 10.01
CA GLU A 229 -1.08 23.77 10.87
C GLU A 229 -1.94 22.49 10.96
N ASN A 230 -2.01 21.70 9.87
CA ASN A 230 -2.79 20.46 9.83
C ASN A 230 -2.11 19.27 10.53
N THR A 231 -0.81 19.33 10.81
CA THR A 231 -0.03 18.20 11.35
C THR A 231 0.55 18.47 12.74
N LEU A 232 0.81 19.73 13.08
CA LEU A 232 1.27 20.17 14.41
C LEU A 232 0.42 19.66 15.60
N PRO A 233 -0.93 19.70 15.56
CA PRO A 233 -1.74 19.33 16.72
C PRO A 233 -1.66 17.84 17.09
N ILE A 234 -1.31 16.97 16.14
CA ILE A 234 -1.16 15.52 16.39
C ILE A 234 0.07 15.22 17.25
N PHE A 235 1.08 16.09 17.25
CA PHE A 235 2.33 15.90 18.00
C PHE A 235 2.40 16.71 19.32
N LEU A 236 1.39 17.54 19.59
CA LEU A 236 1.28 18.36 20.80
C LEU A 236 0.24 17.82 21.81
N LEU A 237 -0.47 16.75 21.45
CA LEU A 237 -1.34 15.95 22.33
C LEU A 237 -0.58 14.72 22.83
#